data_AF-A0A2N2GBR3-F1
#
_entry.id   AF-A0A2N2GBR3-F1
#
_cell.length_a   1.000
_cell.length_b   1.000
_cell.length_c   1.000
_cell.angle_alpha   90.00
_cell.angle_beta   90.00
_cell.angle_gamma   90.00
#
_symmetry.space_group_name_H-M   'P 1'
#
loop_
_entity.id
_entity.type
_entity.pdbx_description
1 polymer ?
#
loop_
_entity_poly.entity_id
_entity_poly.type
_entity_poly.pdbx_seq_one_letter_code
_entity_poly.pdbx_strand_id
1 'polypeptide(L)'
;MLVRTKKHHTESIRFVGPPAAIERLRKLARETGVAEEAEGIPASMLNPELDSNPGGVYLKGIRYRNSLSQEQLAKLTGIPRRHISEMENGKRTIGKENAKKLARALDCDYRAFL
;
A
#
# COMPACT_ATOMS: atom_id res chain seq x y z
N MET A 1 16.67 -25.97 28.69
CA MET A 1 15.58 -24.97 28.63
C MET A 1 16.22 -23.59 28.67
N LEU A 2 16.12 -22.80 27.60
CA LEU A 2 16.61 -21.41 27.58
C LEU A 2 15.61 -20.54 28.34
N VAL A 3 16.05 -19.92 29.43
CA VAL A 3 15.24 -19.00 30.23
C VAL A 3 14.91 -17.78 29.36
N ARG A 4 13.62 -17.46 29.24
CA ARG A 4 13.13 -16.32 28.45
C ARG A 4 13.45 -15.04 29.24
N THR A 5 14.56 -14.39 28.91
CA THR A 5 14.95 -13.10 29.49
C THR A 5 13.97 -12.01 29.04
N LYS A 6 13.53 -11.17 29.99
CA LYS A 6 12.63 -10.05 29.73
C LYS A 6 13.34 -9.06 28.80
N LYS A 7 12.72 -8.75 27.65
CA LYS A 7 13.26 -7.78 26.69
C LYS A 7 13.45 -6.44 27.39
N HIS A 8 14.63 -5.83 27.26
CA HIS A 8 14.91 -4.51 27.83
C HIS A 8 13.92 -3.47 27.26
N HIS A 9 13.56 -2.48 28.08
CA HIS A 9 12.74 -1.37 27.61
C HIS A 9 13.52 -0.58 26.55
N THR A 10 12.92 -0.40 25.38
CA THR A 10 13.51 0.30 24.23
C THR A 10 12.54 1.36 23.74
N GLU A 11 13.05 2.54 23.39
CA GLU A 11 12.29 3.63 22.77
C GLU A 11 12.74 3.83 21.32
N SER A 12 11.82 4.16 20.41
CA SER A 12 12.13 4.47 19.01
C SER A 12 11.63 5.86 18.62
N ILE A 13 12.45 6.57 17.83
CA ILE A 13 12.17 7.92 17.33
C ILE A 13 12.56 8.02 15.85
N ARG A 14 11.80 8.80 15.07
CA ARG A 14 12.02 8.98 13.62
C ARG A 14 12.39 10.43 13.32
N PHE A 15 13.44 10.62 12.53
CA PHE A 15 13.91 11.94 12.11
C PHE A 15 13.64 12.19 10.62
N VAL A 16 13.32 13.44 10.27
CA VAL A 16 13.22 13.92 8.88
C VAL A 16 14.00 15.23 8.77
N GLY A 17 14.82 15.38 7.73
CA GLY A 17 15.64 16.57 7.55
C GLY A 17 16.55 16.51 6.33
N PRO A 18 17.38 17.55 6.12
CA PRO A 18 18.31 17.59 5.00
C PRO A 18 19.28 16.40 4.99
N PRO A 19 19.68 15.87 3.82
CA PRO A 19 20.53 14.67 3.72
C PRO A 19 21.81 14.75 4.56
N ALA A 20 22.49 15.90 4.55
CA ALA A 20 23.71 16.11 5.34
C ALA A 20 23.48 16.07 6.86
N ALA A 21 22.30 16.50 7.34
CA ALA A 21 21.95 16.43 8.76
C ALA A 21 21.61 14.99 9.17
N ILE A 22 20.88 14.26 8.32
CA ILE A 22 20.58 12.85 8.53
C ILE A 22 21.87 12.02 8.57
N GLU A 23 22.83 12.26 7.69
CA GLU A 23 24.09 11.50 7.69
C GLU A 23 24.92 11.72 8.97
N ARG A 24 24.93 12.96 9.49
CA ARG A 24 25.54 13.24 10.80
C ARG A 24 24.86 12.47 11.93
N LEU A 25 23.53 12.40 11.94
CA LEU A 25 22.78 11.61 12.91
C LEU A 25 23.08 10.11 12.81
N ARG A 26 23.14 9.56 11.59
CA ARG A 26 23.50 8.14 11.39
C ARG A 26 24.88 7.81 11.92
N LYS A 27 25.87 8.69 11.69
CA LYS A 27 27.22 8.50 12.22
C LYS A 27 27.22 8.47 13.76
N LEU A 28 26.53 9.43 14.39
CA LEU A 28 26.42 9.49 15.85
C LEU A 28 25.68 8.28 16.44
N ALA A 29 24.63 7.79 15.77
CA ALA A 29 23.89 6.59 16.19
C ALA A 29 24.80 5.35 16.24
N ARG A 30 25.63 5.15 15.21
CA ARG A 30 26.61 4.05 15.17
C ARG A 30 27.62 4.11 16.32
N GLU A 31 28.08 5.31 16.68
CA GLU A 31 29.05 5.54 17.76
C GLU A 31 28.45 5.32 19.16
N THR A 32 27.14 5.55 19.32
CA THR A 32 26.43 5.45 20.60
C THR A 32 25.78 4.08 20.84
N GLY A 33 25.97 3.12 19.94
CA GLY A 33 25.38 1.78 20.03
C GLY A 33 23.88 1.74 19.78
N VAL A 34 23.31 2.82 19.23
CA VAL A 34 21.92 2.88 18.80
C VAL A 34 21.82 2.21 17.43
N ALA A 35 21.00 1.17 17.33
CA ALA A 35 20.68 0.56 16.05
C ALA A 35 19.59 1.37 15.34
N GLU A 36 19.77 1.61 14.05
CA GLU A 36 18.65 2.06 13.22
C GLU A 36 17.56 0.98 13.24
N GLU A 37 16.33 1.38 13.56
CA GLU A 37 15.18 0.49 13.42
C GLU A 37 15.09 0.07 11.95
N ALA A 38 14.93 -1.23 11.71
CA ALA A 38 14.98 -1.81 10.37
C ALA A 38 14.12 -0.99 9.39
N GLU A 39 14.70 -0.68 8.24
CA GLU A 39 14.00 -0.03 7.13
C GLU A 39 12.65 -0.70 6.91
N GLY A 40 11.60 0.12 6.79
CA GLY A 40 10.24 -0.40 6.61
C GLY A 40 10.19 -1.35 5.42
N ILE A 41 9.47 -2.47 5.57
CA ILE A 41 9.31 -3.43 4.48
C ILE A 41 8.50 -2.75 3.36
N PRO A 42 8.99 -2.71 2.11
CA PRO A 42 8.21 -2.18 0.99
C PRO A 42 6.87 -2.90 0.88
N ALA A 43 5.79 -2.16 0.64
CA ALA A 43 4.45 -2.74 0.54
C ALA A 43 4.35 -3.83 -0.55
N SER A 44 5.12 -3.71 -1.62
CA SER A 44 5.22 -4.71 -2.69
C SER A 44 5.80 -6.04 -2.24
N MET A 45 6.60 -6.08 -1.17
CA MET A 45 7.09 -7.34 -0.60
C MET A 45 5.94 -8.13 0.07
N LEU A 46 4.93 -7.43 0.60
CA LEU A 46 3.74 -8.05 1.17
C LEU A 46 2.66 -8.32 0.10
N ASN A 47 2.62 -7.49 -0.93
CA ASN A 47 1.70 -7.63 -2.06
C ASN A 47 2.41 -7.39 -3.40
N PRO A 48 3.02 -8.44 -4.00
CA PRO A 48 3.78 -8.32 -5.25
C PRO A 48 2.96 -7.81 -6.44
N GLU A 49 1.63 -7.92 -6.39
CA GLU A 49 0.75 -7.36 -7.42
C GLU A 49 0.79 -5.83 -7.47
N LEU A 50 1.31 -5.14 -6.43
CA LEU A 50 1.49 -3.70 -6.46
C LEU A 50 2.47 -3.23 -7.54
N ASP A 51 3.47 -4.04 -7.89
CA ASP A 51 4.46 -3.66 -8.91
C ASP A 51 3.91 -3.86 -10.33
N SER A 52 3.01 -4.83 -10.52
CA SER A 52 2.50 -5.22 -11.85
C SER A 52 1.08 -4.73 -12.14
N ASN A 53 0.27 -4.51 -11.11
CA ASN A 53 -1.15 -4.13 -11.19
C ASN A 53 -1.56 -3.17 -10.04
N PRO A 54 -0.88 -2.03 -9.85
CA PRO A 54 -1.18 -1.11 -8.76
C PRO A 54 -2.64 -0.64 -8.76
N GLY A 55 -3.18 -0.30 -9.95
CA GLY A 55 -4.56 0.16 -10.10
C GLY A 55 -5.61 -0.91 -9.79
N GLY A 56 -5.37 -2.16 -10.17
CA GLY A 56 -6.27 -3.27 -9.85
C GLY A 56 -6.22 -3.68 -8.37
N VAL A 57 -5.03 -3.64 -7.75
CA VAL A 57 -4.87 -3.82 -6.30
C VAL A 57 -5.62 -2.72 -5.55
N TYR A 58 -5.47 -1.46 -5.96
CA TYR A 58 -6.19 -0.33 -5.39
C TYR A 58 -7.71 -0.51 -5.51
N LEU A 59 -8.20 -0.87 -6.70
CA LEU A 59 -9.61 -1.17 -6.95
C LEU A 59 -10.17 -2.24 -6.00
N LYS A 60 -9.45 -3.35 -5.86
CA LYS A 60 -9.84 -4.43 -4.95
C LYS A 60 -9.89 -3.95 -3.50
N GLY A 61 -8.87 -3.21 -3.06
CA GLY A 61 -8.77 -2.65 -1.71
C GLY A 61 -9.91 -1.69 -1.37
N ILE A 62 -10.17 -0.69 -2.22
CA ILE A 62 -11.24 0.29 -1.98
C ILE A 62 -12.63 -0.36 -2.07
N ARG A 63 -12.82 -1.36 -2.93
CA ARG A 63 -14.07 -2.13 -2.99
C ARG A 63 -14.33 -2.85 -1.67
N TYR A 64 -13.32 -3.50 -1.09
CA TYR A 64 -13.45 -4.14 0.22
C TYR A 64 -13.67 -3.14 1.35
N ARG A 65 -12.97 -1.99 1.32
CA ARG A 65 -13.19 -0.89 2.28
C ARG A 65 -14.65 -0.44 2.29
N ASN A 66 -15.26 -0.35 1.12
CA ASN A 66 -16.66 0.05 0.97
C ASN A 66 -17.65 -1.12 1.11
N SER A 67 -17.19 -2.32 1.50
CA SER A 67 -18.01 -3.54 1.67
C SER A 67 -18.84 -3.92 0.44
N LEU A 68 -18.32 -3.66 -0.75
CA LEU A 68 -18.99 -3.99 -2.02
C LEU A 68 -18.50 -5.33 -2.56
N SER A 69 -19.40 -6.15 -3.08
CA SER A 69 -19.05 -7.26 -3.97
C SER A 69 -18.73 -6.75 -5.38
N GLN A 70 -18.04 -7.56 -6.19
CA GLN A 70 -17.82 -7.23 -7.60
C GLN A 70 -19.14 -7.07 -8.37
N GLU A 71 -20.18 -7.81 -7.97
CA GLU A 71 -21.51 -7.75 -8.58
C GLU A 71 -22.22 -6.43 -8.24
N GLN A 72 -22.14 -5.97 -6.99
CA GLN A 72 -22.67 -4.67 -6.60
C GLN A 72 -21.94 -3.53 -7.30
N LEU A 73 -20.60 -3.60 -7.38
CA LEU A 73 -19.82 -2.59 -8.10
C LEU A 73 -20.14 -2.59 -9.60
N ALA A 74 -20.39 -3.76 -10.20
CA ALA A 74 -20.82 -3.87 -11.59
C ALA A 74 -22.13 -3.11 -11.83
N LYS A 75 -23.11 -3.29 -10.94
CA LYS A 75 -24.39 -2.58 -11.00
C LYS A 75 -24.24 -1.06 -10.87
N LEU A 76 -23.39 -0.60 -9.96
CA LEU A 76 -23.16 0.85 -9.74
C LEU A 76 -22.46 1.54 -10.92
N THR A 77 -21.56 0.83 -11.60
CA THR A 77 -20.69 1.41 -12.63
C THR A 77 -21.14 1.12 -14.06
N GLY A 78 -22.03 0.14 -14.24
CA GLY A 78 -22.38 -0.43 -15.54
C GLY A 78 -21.23 -1.22 -16.19
N ILE A 79 -20.13 -1.48 -15.47
CA ILE A 79 -19.01 -2.28 -15.95
C ILE A 79 -19.34 -3.76 -15.67
N PRO A 80 -19.24 -4.68 -16.65
CA PRO A 80 -19.50 -6.09 -16.41
C PRO A 80 -18.65 -6.64 -15.24
N ARG A 81 -19.26 -7.43 -14.35
CA ARG A 81 -18.58 -8.07 -13.21
C ARG A 81 -17.29 -8.80 -13.62
N ARG A 82 -17.32 -9.48 -14.78
CA ARG A 82 -16.13 -10.12 -15.38
C ARG A 82 -14.99 -9.13 -15.60
N HIS A 83 -15.26 -7.94 -16.13
CA HIS A 83 -14.23 -6.92 -16.36
C HIS A 83 -13.66 -6.39 -15.05
N ILE A 84 -14.50 -6.16 -14.03
CA ILE A 84 -14.04 -5.77 -12.69
C ILE A 84 -13.09 -6.85 -12.14
N SER A 85 -13.47 -8.12 -12.24
CA SER A 85 -12.62 -9.23 -11.83
C SER A 85 -11.31 -9.28 -12.63
N GLU A 86 -11.34 -9.08 -13.94
CA GLU A 86 -10.13 -9.05 -14.76
C GLU A 86 -9.21 -7.87 -14.39
N MET A 87 -9.77 -6.70 -14.07
CA MET A 87 -9.02 -5.53 -13.60
C MET A 87 -8.39 -5.78 -12.23
N GLU A 88 -9.13 -6.33 -11.27
CA GLU A 88 -8.62 -6.64 -9.93
C GLU A 88 -7.48 -7.68 -9.95
N ASN A 89 -7.42 -8.54 -10.96
CA ASN A 89 -6.41 -9.59 -11.09
C ASN A 89 -5.37 -9.30 -12.18
N GLY A 90 -5.29 -8.06 -12.69
CA GLY A 90 -4.26 -7.63 -13.64
C GLY A 90 -4.40 -8.20 -15.05
N LYS A 91 -5.50 -8.90 -15.36
CA LYS A 91 -5.78 -9.47 -16.70
C LYS A 91 -6.31 -8.43 -17.68
N ARG A 92 -6.78 -7.29 -17.17
CA ARG A 92 -7.30 -6.17 -17.96
C ARG A 92 -6.84 -4.86 -17.36
N THR A 93 -6.36 -3.95 -18.19
CA THR A 93 -5.98 -2.60 -17.77
C THR A 93 -7.20 -1.73 -17.48
N ILE A 94 -7.06 -0.79 -16.53
CA ILE A 94 -8.12 0.17 -16.21
C ILE A 94 -7.92 1.42 -17.07
N GLY A 95 -8.68 1.54 -18.16
CA GLY A 95 -8.67 2.75 -18.99
C GLY A 95 -9.32 3.95 -18.29
N LYS A 96 -8.95 5.16 -18.73
CA LYS A 96 -9.42 6.45 -18.15
C LYS A 96 -10.93 6.57 -18.00
N GLU A 97 -11.71 6.04 -18.95
CA GLU A 97 -13.17 6.07 -18.86
C GLU A 97 -13.70 5.20 -17.72
N ASN A 98 -13.20 3.97 -17.60
CA ASN A 98 -13.58 3.06 -16.52
C ASN A 98 -13.06 3.58 -15.18
N ALA A 99 -11.85 4.15 -15.13
CA ALA A 99 -11.31 4.80 -13.94
C ALA A 99 -12.27 5.90 -13.41
N LYS A 100 -12.81 6.74 -14.31
CA LYS A 100 -13.81 7.77 -13.93
C LYS A 100 -15.13 7.18 -13.43
N LYS A 101 -15.61 6.09 -14.04
CA LYS A 101 -16.84 5.40 -13.59
C LYS A 101 -16.64 4.78 -12.19
N LEU A 102 -15.52 4.09 -12.00
CA LEU A 102 -15.12 3.49 -10.73
C LEU A 102 -14.97 4.55 -9.64
N ALA A 103 -14.26 5.64 -9.93
CA ALA A 103 -14.06 6.77 -9.03
C ALA A 103 -15.37 7.36 -8.50
N ARG A 104 -16.37 7.57 -9.38
CA ARG A 104 -17.68 8.05 -8.97
C ARG A 104 -18.44 7.06 -8.09
N ALA A 105 -18.36 5.77 -8.39
CA ALA A 105 -19.06 4.73 -7.61
C ALA A 105 -18.39 4.44 -6.25
N LEU A 106 -17.08 4.68 -6.14
CA LEU A 106 -16.27 4.35 -4.97
C LEU A 106 -15.87 5.57 -4.13
N ASP A 107 -16.28 6.77 -4.57
CA ASP A 107 -15.97 8.06 -3.96
C ASP A 107 -14.46 8.27 -3.74
N CYS A 108 -13.71 8.29 -4.86
CA CYS A 108 -12.26 8.51 -4.85
C CYS A 108 -11.75 9.24 -6.09
N ASP A 109 -10.47 9.62 -6.12
CA ASP A 109 -9.82 10.17 -7.31
C ASP A 109 -9.51 9.05 -8.32
N TYR A 110 -9.93 9.25 -9.57
CA TYR A 110 -9.71 8.28 -10.66
C TYR A 110 -8.22 8.04 -10.96
N ARG A 111 -7.34 8.98 -10.60
CA ARG A 111 -5.89 8.86 -10.83
C ARG A 111 -5.26 7.72 -10.04
N ALA A 112 -5.88 7.28 -8.95
CA ALA A 112 -5.40 6.13 -8.18
C ALA A 112 -5.53 4.79 -8.93
N PHE A 113 -6.26 4.74 -10.05
CA PHE A 113 -6.38 3.55 -10.90
C PHE A 113 -5.40 3.51 -12.08
N LEU A 114 -4.62 4.58 -12.32
CA LEU A 114 -3.76 4.77 -13.49
C LEU A 114 -2.30 4.81 -13.09
#